data_AF-A0A949MQY8-F1
#
_entry.id   AF-A0A949MQY8-F1
#
_cell.length_a   1.000
_cell.length_b   1.000
_cell.length_c   1.000
_cell.angle_alpha   90.00
_cell.angle_beta   90.00
_cell.angle_gamma   90.00
#
_symmetry.space_group_name_H-M   'P 1'
#
loop_
_entity.id
_entity.type
_entity.pdbx_description
1 polymer ?
#
loop_
_entity_poly.entity_id
_entity_poly.type
_entity_poly.pdbx_seq_one_letter_code
_entity_poly.pdbx_strand_id
1 'polypeptide(L)'
;MTEPDAKNIAEAVNRLKIFVGALVKSGVKSGDDWRAWRQIEANEVFMAECFEYCREAGMPAVTNLVRPFFHPSLPLIGLNYTPVAHNTLHQFASGWTPVMRLCRGIVLTRRSRLVAFPFPKFFNYGEHAEASVLPDNVAFSATLKHDGHLGILFEYGGQLIATTRGSFLSSSGAIANEMLAANPELLARWRKSRLVHKDVTLLCEIIHPETKVIVDYGDRREFILIGAFNRVTFEDYDYEHLQKFARALGIAVTERLTGKSLADLAAMVKETKYLNLEGIVVRFDNGLRVKLKYAGYVGKMIEDKVDYRYMMLRCLDGSHQKRFGDLPAELQMLAQKIVDELMAVRQVQGDKKARWNYLYNLVPEEERTPYHKGICRKFYAWLVEQDEKQAAQETSASAA
;
A
#
# COMPACT_ATOMS: atom_id res chain seq x y z
N MET A 1 -16.01 -13.48 2.77
CA MET A 1 -15.50 -13.03 4.09
C MET A 1 -16.22 -11.74 4.44
N THR A 2 -17.20 -11.82 5.33
CA THR A 2 -17.83 -10.65 5.95
C THR A 2 -16.83 -9.95 6.86
N GLU A 3 -16.86 -8.62 6.87
CA GLU A 3 -15.87 -7.78 7.55
C GLU A 3 -15.79 -8.00 9.07
N PRO A 4 -14.73 -7.46 9.72
CA PRO A 4 -14.62 -7.43 11.15
C PRO A 4 -15.69 -6.50 11.72
N ASP A 5 -16.73 -7.05 12.36
CA ASP A 5 -17.54 -6.31 13.34
C ASP A 5 -16.62 -5.47 14.24
N ALA A 6 -17.08 -4.35 14.81
CA ALA A 6 -16.30 -3.57 15.77
C ALA A 6 -15.68 -4.44 16.90
N LYS A 7 -16.34 -5.56 17.22
CA LYS A 7 -15.86 -6.63 18.10
C LYS A 7 -14.56 -7.29 17.61
N ASN A 8 -14.42 -7.56 16.32
CA ASN A 8 -13.25 -8.15 15.70
C ASN A 8 -12.08 -7.14 15.60
N ILE A 9 -12.34 -5.85 15.37
CA ILE A 9 -11.28 -4.81 15.47
C ILE A 9 -10.73 -4.72 16.89
N ALA A 10 -11.61 -4.69 17.90
CA ALA A 10 -11.21 -4.63 19.30
C ALA A 10 -10.33 -5.84 19.69
N GLU A 11 -10.68 -7.03 19.22
CA GLU A 11 -9.89 -8.24 19.43
C GLU A 11 -8.53 -8.16 18.74
N ALA A 12 -8.49 -7.74 17.47
CA ALA A 12 -7.24 -7.57 16.74
C ALA A 12 -6.31 -6.55 17.42
N VAL A 13 -6.87 -5.44 17.94
CA VAL A 13 -6.12 -4.45 18.73
C VAL A 13 -5.60 -5.08 20.03
N ASN A 14 -6.39 -5.88 20.74
CA ASN A 14 -5.95 -6.56 21.96
C ASN A 14 -4.80 -7.53 21.69
N ARG A 15 -4.84 -8.27 20.58
CA ARG A 15 -3.71 -9.10 20.15
C ARG A 15 -2.44 -8.28 19.89
N LEU A 16 -2.54 -7.11 19.25
CA LEU A 16 -1.41 -6.19 19.10
C LEU A 16 -0.89 -5.68 20.45
N LYS A 17 -1.76 -5.45 21.44
CA LYS A 17 -1.34 -5.07 22.81
C LYS A 17 -0.53 -6.19 23.49
N ILE A 18 -0.92 -7.45 23.31
CA ILE A 18 -0.19 -8.62 23.80
C ILE A 18 1.19 -8.68 23.15
N PHE A 19 1.25 -8.57 21.82
CA PHE A 19 2.51 -8.54 21.08
C PHE A 19 3.45 -7.41 21.53
N VAL A 20 2.94 -6.17 21.64
CA VAL A 20 3.74 -5.03 22.14
C VAL A 20 4.20 -5.26 23.57
N GLY A 21 3.37 -5.87 24.42
CA GLY A 21 3.74 -6.23 25.79
C GLY A 21 4.91 -7.20 25.83
N ALA A 22 4.92 -8.20 24.95
CA ALA A 22 6.03 -9.17 24.84
C ALA A 22 7.32 -8.51 24.35
N LEU A 23 7.25 -7.61 23.35
CA LEU A 23 8.40 -6.82 22.89
C LEU A 23 9.01 -6.02 24.05
N VAL A 24 8.17 -5.34 24.83
CA VAL A 24 8.61 -4.51 25.96
C VAL A 24 9.22 -5.37 27.07
N LYS A 25 8.58 -6.50 27.42
CA LYS A 25 9.09 -7.45 28.43
C LYS A 25 10.45 -8.04 28.02
N SER A 26 10.66 -8.22 26.72
CA SER A 26 11.91 -8.74 26.15
C SER A 26 12.98 -7.66 25.94
N GLY A 27 12.75 -6.41 26.39
CA GLY A 27 13.71 -5.33 26.27
C GLY A 27 13.84 -4.73 24.86
N VAL A 28 12.97 -5.07 23.91
CA VAL A 28 13.02 -4.56 22.54
C VAL A 28 12.70 -3.06 22.53
N LYS A 29 13.67 -2.24 22.10
CA LYS A 29 13.56 -0.77 22.06
C LYS A 29 14.14 -0.15 20.79
N SER A 30 14.77 -0.95 19.93
CA SER A 30 15.40 -0.49 18.69
C SER A 30 15.18 -1.49 17.55
N GLY A 31 15.54 -1.07 16.33
CA GLY A 31 15.55 -1.96 15.18
C GLY A 31 16.52 -3.14 15.33
N ASP A 32 17.60 -2.97 16.09
CA ASP A 32 18.61 -4.01 16.33
C ASP A 32 18.11 -5.05 17.29
N ASP A 33 17.48 -4.61 18.39
CA ASP A 33 16.82 -5.52 19.32
C ASP A 33 15.71 -6.31 18.61
N TRP A 34 14.94 -5.64 17.73
CA TRP A 34 13.93 -6.32 16.92
C TRP A 34 14.56 -7.39 16.02
N ARG A 35 15.66 -7.04 15.32
CA ARG A 35 16.39 -7.97 14.45
C ARG A 35 16.89 -9.18 15.22
N ALA A 36 17.39 -9.02 16.44
CA ALA A 36 17.81 -10.13 17.29
C ALA A 36 16.60 -10.95 17.78
N TRP A 37 15.57 -10.29 18.31
CA TRP A 37 14.38 -10.91 18.87
C TRP A 37 13.65 -11.81 17.86
N ARG A 38 13.52 -11.36 16.62
CA ARG A 38 12.78 -12.09 15.57
C ARG A 38 13.50 -13.31 15.00
N GLN A 39 14.77 -13.55 15.34
CA GLN A 39 15.50 -14.76 14.90
C GLN A 39 15.24 -15.96 15.82
N ILE A 40 14.63 -15.72 16.99
CA ILE A 40 14.31 -16.78 17.95
C ILE A 40 13.05 -17.49 17.46
N GLU A 41 13.13 -18.80 17.23
CA GLU A 41 12.04 -19.61 16.68
C GLU A 41 10.74 -19.53 17.50
N ALA A 42 10.85 -19.57 18.83
CA ALA A 42 9.70 -19.44 19.72
C ALA A 42 8.93 -18.11 19.52
N ASN A 43 9.62 -17.04 19.11
CA ASN A 43 8.99 -15.75 18.86
C ASN A 43 8.22 -15.72 17.53
N GLU A 44 8.64 -16.48 16.52
CA GLU A 44 7.87 -16.67 15.29
C GLU A 44 6.54 -17.38 15.59
N VAL A 45 6.55 -18.42 16.42
CA VAL A 45 5.34 -19.15 16.85
C VAL A 45 4.40 -18.22 17.62
N PHE A 46 4.93 -17.52 18.64
CA PHE A 46 4.15 -16.55 19.41
C PHE A 46 3.56 -15.42 18.54
N MET A 47 4.32 -14.93 17.56
CA MET A 47 3.79 -13.97 16.60
C MET A 47 2.68 -14.58 15.74
N ALA A 48 2.81 -15.81 15.27
CA ALA A 48 1.78 -16.44 14.45
C ALA A 48 0.44 -16.52 15.21
N GLU A 49 0.48 -16.82 16.50
CA GLU A 49 -0.69 -16.80 17.39
C GLU A 49 -1.25 -15.38 17.58
N CYS A 50 -0.40 -14.39 17.85
CA CYS A 50 -0.83 -13.00 18.00
C CYS A 50 -1.46 -12.44 16.72
N PHE A 51 -0.95 -12.84 15.56
CA PHE A 51 -1.40 -12.31 14.26
C PHE A 51 -2.48 -13.17 13.60
N GLU A 52 -2.91 -14.25 14.25
CA GLU A 52 -3.84 -15.25 13.71
C GLU A 52 -3.38 -15.76 12.34
N TYR A 53 -2.06 -15.91 12.20
CA TYR A 53 -1.39 -16.16 10.93
C TYR A 53 -1.06 -17.63 10.78
N CYS A 54 -1.94 -18.37 10.10
CA CYS A 54 -1.72 -19.76 9.72
C CYS A 54 -0.88 -19.80 8.43
N ARG A 55 0.41 -20.08 8.58
CA ARG A 55 1.35 -20.08 7.45
C ARG A 55 1.14 -21.29 6.54
N GLU A 56 0.74 -21.03 5.29
CA GLU A 56 0.63 -22.06 4.24
C GLU A 56 1.94 -22.21 3.44
N ALA A 57 2.02 -23.23 2.59
CA ALA A 57 3.16 -23.44 1.70
C ALA A 57 3.38 -22.22 0.78
N GLY A 58 4.61 -21.71 0.72
CA GLY A 58 4.96 -20.51 -0.05
C GLY A 58 4.72 -19.18 0.68
N MET A 59 4.02 -19.18 1.81
CA MET A 59 3.85 -17.98 2.62
C MET A 59 5.12 -17.64 3.42
N PRO A 60 5.50 -16.35 3.54
CA PRO A 60 6.64 -15.94 4.36
C PRO A 60 6.38 -16.16 5.86
N ALA A 61 7.46 -16.25 6.64
CA ALA A 61 7.40 -16.19 8.11
C ALA A 61 6.80 -14.86 8.60
N VAL A 62 5.98 -14.88 9.65
CA VAL A 62 5.25 -13.69 10.17
C VAL A 62 6.21 -12.61 10.69
N THR A 63 7.35 -13.01 11.24
CA THR A 63 8.47 -12.12 11.62
C THR A 63 9.04 -11.32 10.44
N ASN A 64 8.85 -11.77 9.19
CA ASN A 64 9.18 -11.03 7.97
C ASN A 64 8.09 -10.06 7.53
N LEU A 65 6.86 -10.22 8.03
CA LEU A 65 5.69 -9.50 7.55
C LEU A 65 5.42 -8.22 8.32
N VAL A 66 5.85 -8.13 9.58
CA VAL A 66 5.65 -6.96 10.44
C VAL A 66 6.98 -6.44 10.97
N ARG A 67 7.07 -5.13 11.16
CA ARG A 67 8.22 -4.45 11.75
C ARG A 67 7.73 -3.39 12.74
N PRO A 68 8.20 -3.41 14.00
CA PRO A 68 8.03 -2.29 14.92
C PRO A 68 8.99 -1.14 14.55
N PHE A 69 8.55 0.08 14.82
CA PHE A 69 9.37 1.29 14.75
C PHE A 69 9.19 2.08 16.05
N PHE A 70 10.26 2.70 16.53
CA PHE A 70 10.33 3.25 17.88
C PHE A 70 10.47 4.76 17.80
N HIS A 71 9.75 5.47 18.66
CA HIS A 71 9.92 6.91 18.78
C HIS A 71 11.25 7.20 19.50
N PRO A 72 12.04 8.22 19.08
CA PRO A 72 13.37 8.49 19.63
C PRO A 72 13.40 8.83 21.13
N SER A 73 12.40 9.58 21.62
CA SER A 73 12.34 10.06 23.02
C SER A 73 11.09 9.64 23.81
N LEU A 74 9.91 9.70 23.18
CA LEU A 74 8.65 9.27 23.79
C LEU A 74 8.53 7.74 23.86
N PRO A 75 7.80 7.19 24.85
CA PRO A 75 7.64 5.74 25.01
C PRO A 75 6.57 5.19 24.05
N LEU A 76 6.75 5.43 22.75
CA LEU A 76 5.83 5.05 21.69
C LEU A 76 6.47 4.01 20.75
N ILE A 77 5.67 3.03 20.36
CA ILE A 77 6.02 1.95 19.43
C ILE A 77 4.95 1.95 18.34
N GLY A 78 5.36 2.14 17.11
CA GLY A 78 4.51 1.97 15.93
C GLY A 78 4.71 0.59 15.31
N LEU A 79 3.66 0.05 14.67
CA LEU A 79 3.71 -1.22 13.95
C LEU A 79 3.35 -1.04 12.48
N ASN A 80 4.18 -1.59 11.60
CA ASN A 80 3.98 -1.53 10.15
C ASN A 80 4.24 -2.89 9.49
N TYR A 81 3.42 -3.26 8.51
CA TYR A 81 3.70 -4.39 7.64
C TYR A 81 4.85 -4.03 6.69
N THR A 82 5.63 -5.02 6.30
CA THR A 82 6.82 -4.85 5.48
C THR A 82 6.48 -4.84 3.98
N PRO A 83 7.44 -4.45 3.11
CA PRO A 83 7.31 -4.66 1.68
C PRO A 83 7.09 -6.13 1.30
N VAL A 84 7.63 -7.07 2.07
CA VAL A 84 7.36 -8.51 1.88
C VAL A 84 5.88 -8.77 2.01
N ALA A 85 5.25 -8.33 3.10
CA ALA A 85 3.81 -8.47 3.29
C ALA A 85 3.00 -7.84 2.14
N HIS A 86 3.36 -6.61 1.75
CA HIS A 86 2.71 -5.91 0.66
C HIS A 86 2.76 -6.69 -0.67
N ASN A 87 3.93 -7.23 -0.99
CA ASN A 87 4.21 -7.84 -2.29
C ASN A 87 3.81 -9.31 -2.39
N THR A 88 3.56 -10.00 -1.27
CA THR A 88 3.26 -11.44 -1.30
C THR A 88 1.86 -11.79 -0.81
N LEU A 89 1.34 -11.13 0.23
CA LEU A 89 0.14 -11.61 0.92
C LEU A 89 -1.15 -11.46 0.10
N HIS A 90 -1.19 -10.60 -0.91
CA HIS A 90 -2.37 -10.47 -1.78
C HIS A 90 -2.62 -11.73 -2.64
N GLN A 91 -1.64 -12.62 -2.76
CA GLN A 91 -1.73 -13.87 -3.51
C GLN A 91 -2.40 -15.00 -2.71
N PHE A 92 -2.53 -14.82 -1.39
CA PHE A 92 -3.07 -15.82 -0.48
C PHE A 92 -4.36 -15.30 0.14
N ALA A 93 -5.46 -16.05 0.04
CA ALA A 93 -6.74 -15.64 0.61
C ALA A 93 -6.67 -15.42 2.13
N SER A 94 -5.85 -16.22 2.82
CA SER A 94 -5.56 -16.14 4.26
C SER A 94 -4.44 -15.15 4.62
N GLY A 95 -3.78 -14.53 3.64
CA GLY A 95 -2.57 -13.74 3.86
C GLY A 95 -2.78 -12.49 4.72
N TRP A 96 -3.86 -11.75 4.47
CA TRP A 96 -4.16 -10.50 5.18
C TRP A 96 -5.17 -10.69 6.32
N THR A 97 -4.68 -11.16 7.47
CA THR A 97 -5.47 -11.29 8.70
C THR A 97 -5.93 -9.92 9.23
N PRO A 98 -7.02 -9.83 10.04
CA PRO A 98 -7.44 -8.59 10.66
C PRO A 98 -6.32 -7.87 11.41
N VAL A 99 -5.52 -8.61 12.19
CA VAL A 99 -4.37 -8.09 12.95
C VAL A 99 -3.29 -7.51 12.02
N MET A 100 -2.95 -8.24 10.94
CA MET A 100 -1.94 -7.80 9.96
C MET A 100 -2.35 -6.50 9.27
N ARG A 101 -3.64 -6.34 8.94
CA ARG A 101 -4.17 -5.13 8.29
C ARG A 101 -4.03 -3.89 9.16
N LEU A 102 -4.10 -4.04 10.50
CA LEU A 102 -3.92 -2.93 11.44
C LEU A 102 -2.47 -2.45 11.54
N CYS A 103 -1.48 -3.27 11.13
CA CYS A 103 -0.08 -2.89 11.10
C CYS A 103 0.22 -1.94 9.94
N ARG A 104 -0.44 -0.79 9.89
CA ARG A 104 -0.28 0.24 8.85
C ARG A 104 0.05 1.59 9.51
N GLY A 105 0.98 1.57 10.46
CA GLY A 105 1.38 2.75 11.25
C GLY A 105 0.59 2.93 12.54
N ILE A 106 -0.07 1.89 13.04
CA ILE A 106 -0.74 1.91 14.35
C ILE A 106 0.29 2.18 15.44
N VAL A 107 -0.02 3.03 16.41
CA VAL A 107 0.92 3.43 17.47
C VAL A 107 0.37 3.08 18.83
N LEU A 108 1.19 2.41 19.64
CA LEU A 108 0.92 2.06 21.02
C LEU A 108 2.00 2.64 21.95
N THR A 109 1.66 2.85 23.21
CA THR A 109 2.68 3.13 24.24
C THR A 109 3.43 1.85 24.63
N ARG A 110 4.56 1.98 25.32
CA ARG A 110 5.24 0.84 25.98
C ARG A 110 4.39 0.13 27.06
N ARG A 111 3.27 0.71 27.48
CA ARG A 111 2.26 0.07 28.35
C ARG A 111 1.08 -0.51 27.56
N SER A 112 1.27 -0.73 26.25
CA SER A 112 0.27 -1.25 25.32
C SER A 112 -1.04 -0.46 25.27
N ARG A 113 -1.00 0.85 25.54
CA ARG A 113 -2.16 1.72 25.30
C ARG A 113 -2.14 2.21 23.85
N LEU A 114 -3.24 2.02 23.13
CA LEU A 114 -3.40 2.56 21.77
C LEU A 114 -3.43 4.09 21.80
N VAL A 115 -2.62 4.74 20.95
CA VAL A 115 -2.54 6.22 20.87
C VAL A 115 -2.89 6.75 19.49
N ALA A 116 -2.60 5.99 18.42
CA ALA A 116 -2.98 6.32 17.05
C ALA A 116 -3.54 5.10 16.34
N PHE A 117 -4.70 5.26 15.70
CA PHE A 117 -5.40 4.20 14.95
C PHE A 117 -5.62 4.65 13.50
N PRO A 118 -4.69 4.33 12.58
CA PRO A 118 -4.79 4.73 11.18
C PRO A 118 -5.66 3.77 10.37
N PHE A 119 -5.83 4.08 9.07
CA PHE A 119 -6.49 3.16 8.15
C PHE A 119 -5.89 1.75 8.24
N PRO A 120 -6.72 0.71 8.43
CA PRO A 120 -6.33 -0.66 8.10
C PRO A 120 -5.86 -0.75 6.63
N LYS A 121 -5.09 -1.79 6.28
CA LYS A 121 -4.75 -2.06 4.88
C LYS A 121 -6.03 -2.25 4.06
N PHE A 122 -6.15 -1.46 3.00
CA PHE A 122 -7.15 -1.61 1.95
C PHE A 122 -6.47 -1.64 0.56
N PHE A 123 -7.21 -2.06 -0.47
CA PHE A 123 -6.63 -2.55 -1.73
C PHE A 123 -7.04 -1.69 -2.93
N ASN A 124 -6.24 -1.75 -3.99
CA ASN A 124 -6.66 -1.22 -5.28
C ASN A 124 -7.75 -2.12 -5.85
N TYR A 125 -8.64 -1.53 -6.65
CA TYR A 125 -9.62 -2.30 -7.39
C TYR A 125 -8.93 -3.41 -8.21
N GLY A 126 -9.37 -4.65 -8.04
CA GLY A 126 -8.78 -5.83 -8.69
C GLY A 126 -7.44 -6.32 -8.11
N GLU A 127 -6.91 -5.76 -7.01
CA GLU A 127 -5.66 -6.22 -6.35
C GLU A 127 -5.89 -7.45 -5.47
N HIS A 128 -7.07 -7.59 -4.89
CA HIS A 128 -7.44 -8.66 -3.95
C HIS A 128 -8.92 -9.03 -4.15
N ALA A 129 -9.31 -10.27 -3.82
CA ALA A 129 -10.66 -10.78 -4.07
C ALA A 129 -11.77 -9.86 -3.54
N GLU A 130 -11.60 -9.30 -2.35
CA GLU A 130 -12.57 -8.37 -1.72
C GLU A 130 -12.71 -7.02 -2.45
N ALA A 131 -11.71 -6.63 -3.23
CA ALA A 131 -11.68 -5.38 -3.98
C ALA A 131 -11.88 -5.61 -5.48
N SER A 132 -12.24 -6.83 -5.90
CA SER A 132 -12.50 -7.17 -7.30
C SER A 132 -13.98 -7.08 -7.68
N VAL A 133 -14.89 -7.24 -6.70
CA VAL A 133 -16.35 -7.11 -6.91
C VAL A 133 -16.86 -6.10 -5.90
N LEU A 134 -17.28 -4.93 -6.41
CA LEU A 134 -17.83 -3.87 -5.56
C LEU A 134 -19.32 -4.12 -5.31
N PRO A 135 -19.84 -3.83 -4.11
CA PRO A 135 -21.25 -4.05 -3.79
C PRO A 135 -22.13 -2.94 -4.40
N ASP A 136 -23.02 -3.33 -5.32
CA ASP A 136 -23.92 -2.38 -6.01
C ASP A 136 -25.03 -1.81 -5.11
N ASN A 137 -25.39 -2.53 -4.04
CA ASN A 137 -26.51 -2.19 -3.15
C ASN A 137 -26.07 -1.64 -1.78
N VAL A 138 -24.83 -1.16 -1.67
CA VAL A 138 -24.31 -0.55 -0.44
C VAL A 138 -23.99 0.90 -0.72
N ALA A 139 -24.54 1.80 0.10
CA ALA A 139 -24.24 3.22 -0.01
C ALA A 139 -22.74 3.47 0.18
N PHE A 140 -22.22 4.48 -0.53
CA PHE A 140 -20.80 4.79 -0.51
C PHE A 140 -20.55 6.30 -0.62
N SER A 141 -19.34 6.69 -0.21
CA SER A 141 -18.75 7.99 -0.47
C SER A 141 -17.48 7.81 -1.30
N ALA A 142 -17.33 8.63 -2.33
CA ALA A 142 -16.13 8.69 -3.16
C ALA A 142 -15.43 10.03 -2.95
N THR A 143 -14.14 10.01 -2.65
CA THR A 143 -13.31 11.21 -2.50
C THR A 143 -12.10 11.17 -3.40
N LEU A 144 -11.52 12.34 -3.70
CA LEU A 144 -10.25 12.38 -4.43
C LEU A 144 -9.15 11.66 -3.65
N LYS A 145 -8.33 10.92 -4.38
CA LYS A 145 -7.10 10.35 -3.84
C LYS A 145 -5.97 11.35 -4.10
N HIS A 146 -5.58 12.06 -3.05
CA HIS A 146 -4.41 12.92 -3.08
C HIS A 146 -3.13 12.07 -3.09
N ASP A 147 -2.09 12.60 -3.76
CA ASP A 147 -0.83 11.92 -4.05
C ASP A 147 0.32 12.56 -3.28
N GLY A 148 0.22 12.49 -1.95
CA GLY A 148 1.26 12.92 -1.04
C GLY A 148 1.67 11.75 -0.15
N HIS A 149 1.97 12.08 1.10
CA HIS A 149 2.34 11.07 2.09
C HIS A 149 1.32 11.06 3.23
N LEU A 150 0.84 9.87 3.62
CA LEU A 150 -0.05 9.74 4.77
C LEU A 150 0.62 10.25 6.06
N GLY A 151 0.04 11.29 6.63
CA GLY A 151 0.26 11.78 7.98
C GLY A 151 -0.77 11.20 8.95
N ILE A 152 -0.28 10.61 10.03
CA ILE A 152 -1.06 10.07 11.13
C ILE A 152 -0.90 11.04 12.29
N LEU A 153 -1.92 11.85 12.56
CA LEU A 153 -1.90 12.92 13.56
C LEU A 153 -2.68 12.48 14.81
N PHE A 154 -2.04 12.56 15.97
CA PHE A 154 -2.63 12.15 17.24
C PHE A 154 -2.06 12.96 18.42
N GLU A 155 -2.84 13.07 19.49
CA GLU A 155 -2.39 13.73 20.71
C GLU A 155 -1.66 12.75 21.64
N TYR A 156 -0.50 13.16 22.16
CA TYR A 156 0.20 12.45 23.22
C TYR A 156 0.89 13.43 24.17
N GLY A 157 0.64 13.29 25.48
CA GLY A 157 1.25 14.16 26.49
C GLY A 157 0.88 15.64 26.31
N GLY A 158 -0.32 15.92 25.80
CA GLY A 158 -0.79 17.26 25.48
C GLY A 158 -0.22 17.84 24.18
N GLN A 159 0.70 17.18 23.48
CA GLN A 159 1.24 17.63 22.19
C GLN A 159 0.54 16.92 21.04
N LEU A 160 0.35 17.63 19.92
CA LEU A 160 -0.08 17.03 18.66
C LEU A 160 1.16 16.55 17.92
N ILE A 161 1.18 15.26 17.56
CA ILE A 161 2.31 14.59 16.92
C ILE A 161 1.85 14.06 15.57
N ALA A 162 2.69 14.18 14.55
CA ALA A 162 2.52 13.50 13.27
C ALA A 162 3.53 12.36 13.11
N THR A 163 3.11 11.25 12.51
CA THR A 163 4.02 10.21 12.01
C THR A 163 3.57 9.73 10.64
N THR A 164 4.42 8.98 9.95
CA THR A 164 4.03 8.27 8.72
C THR A 164 3.83 6.78 9.03
N ARG A 165 3.40 6.00 8.04
CA ARG A 165 3.11 4.56 8.21
C ARG A 165 4.24 3.76 8.87
N GLY A 166 5.51 4.12 8.66
CA GLY A 166 6.64 3.25 8.98
C GLY A 166 7.76 3.85 9.83
N SER A 167 7.69 5.12 10.22
CA SER A 167 8.75 5.77 10.97
C SER A 167 8.31 7.09 11.61
N PHE A 168 8.79 7.35 12.84
CA PHE A 168 8.75 8.67 13.47
C PHE A 168 9.81 9.64 12.92
N LEU A 169 10.80 9.11 12.19
CA LEU A 169 11.97 9.85 11.70
C LEU A 169 12.04 9.93 10.17
N SER A 170 10.96 9.55 9.46
CA SER A 170 10.90 9.76 8.00
C SER A 170 10.97 11.24 7.67
N SER A 171 11.58 11.62 6.54
CA SER A 171 11.62 13.02 6.06
C SER A 171 10.23 13.68 6.08
N SER A 172 9.22 13.01 5.55
CA SER A 172 7.83 13.53 5.55
C SER A 172 7.22 13.61 6.94
N GLY A 173 7.65 12.74 7.86
CA GLY A 173 7.26 12.83 9.28
C GLY A 173 7.89 14.04 9.95
N ALA A 174 9.16 14.33 9.66
CA ALA A 174 9.84 15.54 10.13
C ALA A 174 9.15 16.80 9.59
N ILE A 175 8.91 16.87 8.27
CA ILE A 175 8.17 17.95 7.61
C ILE A 175 6.78 18.14 8.25
N ALA A 176 6.03 17.06 8.47
CA ALA A 176 4.72 17.17 9.11
C ALA A 176 4.81 17.76 10.52
N ASN A 177 5.77 17.34 11.35
CA ASN A 177 5.93 17.92 12.69
C ASN A 177 6.42 19.38 12.65
N GLU A 178 7.25 19.75 11.66
CA GLU A 178 7.61 21.15 11.41
C GLU A 178 6.39 21.99 11.03
N MET A 179 5.53 21.49 10.12
CA MET A 179 4.28 22.15 9.76
C MET A 179 3.33 22.30 10.96
N LEU A 180 3.29 21.32 11.87
CA LEU A 180 2.54 21.42 13.13
C LEU A 180 3.14 22.50 14.05
N ALA A 181 4.47 22.53 14.19
CA ALA A 181 5.17 23.52 15.03
C ALA A 181 5.01 24.95 14.50
N ALA A 182 5.02 25.12 13.18
CA ALA A 182 4.78 26.39 12.50
C ALA A 182 3.30 26.82 12.55
N ASN A 183 2.39 25.96 13.02
CA ASN A 183 0.95 26.23 13.13
C ASN A 183 0.44 26.04 14.57
N PRO A 184 0.82 26.92 15.52
CA PRO A 184 0.36 26.82 16.91
C PRO A 184 -1.15 26.99 17.06
N GLU A 185 -1.82 27.66 16.11
CA GLU A 185 -3.27 27.79 16.10
C GLU A 185 -3.98 26.45 15.93
N LEU A 186 -3.44 25.54 15.10
CA LEU A 186 -4.00 24.21 14.92
C LEU A 186 -4.08 23.45 16.24
N LEU A 187 -3.02 23.47 17.03
CA LEU A 187 -2.98 22.85 18.36
C LEU A 187 -3.94 23.55 19.34
N ALA A 188 -4.01 24.88 19.29
CA ALA A 188 -4.94 25.63 20.13
C ALA A 188 -6.41 25.30 19.79
N ARG A 189 -6.75 25.20 18.50
CA ARG A 189 -8.07 24.80 18.01
C ARG A 189 -8.38 23.34 18.37
N TRP A 190 -7.40 22.43 18.23
CA TRP A 190 -7.53 21.05 18.67
C TRP A 190 -7.92 20.96 20.15
N ARG A 191 -7.14 21.58 21.04
CA ARG A 191 -7.39 21.52 22.50
C ARG A 191 -8.70 22.18 22.92
N LYS A 192 -9.16 23.20 22.19
CA LYS A 192 -10.43 23.90 22.45
C LYS A 192 -11.64 23.22 21.79
N SER A 193 -11.41 22.31 20.84
CA SER A 193 -12.47 21.67 20.08
C SER A 193 -13.31 20.76 20.96
N ARG A 194 -14.62 20.97 20.95
CA ARG A 194 -15.59 20.02 21.51
C ARG A 194 -15.92 18.88 20.55
N LEU A 195 -15.48 18.99 19.29
CA LEU A 195 -15.77 18.03 18.22
C LEU A 195 -14.61 17.03 18.05
N VAL A 196 -13.38 17.53 18.06
CA VAL A 196 -12.17 16.71 17.88
C VAL A 196 -11.64 16.37 19.27
N HIS A 197 -12.03 15.21 19.79
CA HIS A 197 -11.55 14.73 21.08
C HIS A 197 -10.11 14.22 21.00
N LYS A 198 -9.39 14.19 22.13
CA LYS A 198 -8.05 13.62 22.24
C LYS A 198 -7.94 12.16 21.77
N ASP A 199 -9.06 11.43 21.69
CA ASP A 199 -9.16 10.04 21.24
C ASP A 199 -9.30 9.87 19.73
N VAL A 200 -9.41 10.99 19.00
CA VAL A 200 -9.44 10.99 17.55
C VAL A 200 -8.02 10.92 17.00
N THR A 201 -7.79 10.01 16.06
CA THR A 201 -6.63 10.00 15.17
C THR A 201 -7.06 10.62 13.85
N LEU A 202 -6.43 11.73 13.43
CA LEU A 202 -6.65 12.29 12.11
C LEU A 202 -5.67 11.68 11.11
N LEU A 203 -6.18 11.42 9.92
CA LEU A 203 -5.43 10.90 8.79
C LEU A 203 -5.46 11.95 7.71
N CYS A 204 -4.31 12.56 7.48
CA CYS A 204 -4.15 13.61 6.52
C CYS A 204 -3.21 13.16 5.40
N GLU A 205 -3.44 13.63 4.18
CA GLU A 205 -2.39 13.64 3.19
C GLU A 205 -1.49 14.86 3.46
N ILE A 206 -0.20 14.63 3.62
CA ILE A 206 0.82 15.67 3.73
C ILE A 206 1.19 16.09 2.31
N ILE A 207 0.84 17.33 1.97
CA ILE A 207 1.20 17.96 0.71
C ILE A 207 2.32 18.96 1.00
N HIS A 208 3.48 18.74 0.37
CA HIS A 208 4.67 19.58 0.48
C HIS A 208 5.54 19.42 -0.77
N PRO A 209 6.25 20.47 -1.25
CA PRO A 209 7.12 20.36 -2.43
C PRO A 209 8.19 19.28 -2.30
N GLU A 210 8.74 19.09 -1.10
CA GLU A 210 9.76 18.07 -0.79
C GLU A 210 9.21 16.64 -0.68
N THR A 211 7.89 16.46 -0.70
CA THR A 211 7.24 15.15 -0.64
C THR A 211 6.41 14.88 -1.90
N LYS A 212 6.70 15.58 -3.00
CA LYS A 212 6.05 15.35 -4.30
C LYS A 212 6.28 13.92 -4.77
N VAL A 213 5.20 13.23 -5.13
CA VAL A 213 5.24 11.88 -5.69
C VAL A 213 5.14 11.96 -7.21
N ILE A 214 3.94 12.22 -7.76
CA ILE A 214 3.73 12.46 -9.19
C ILE A 214 2.90 13.73 -9.39
N VAL A 215 1.77 13.86 -8.68
CA VAL A 215 0.90 15.03 -8.81
C VAL A 215 1.65 16.30 -8.41
N ASP A 216 1.58 17.31 -9.27
CA ASP A 216 2.11 18.63 -9.02
C ASP A 216 1.11 19.47 -8.22
N TYR A 217 1.46 19.70 -6.97
CA TYR A 217 0.74 20.58 -6.05
C TYR A 217 1.35 21.99 -5.99
N GLY A 218 2.35 22.31 -6.81
CA GLY A 218 3.11 23.57 -6.74
C GLY A 218 3.77 23.75 -5.37
N ASP A 219 3.71 24.98 -4.84
CA ASP A 219 4.33 25.34 -3.56
C ASP A 219 3.43 25.07 -2.33
N ARG A 220 2.33 24.32 -2.49
CA ARG A 220 1.37 24.05 -1.41
C ARG A 220 2.03 23.31 -0.25
N ARG A 221 1.73 23.78 0.97
CA ARG A 221 2.18 23.19 2.24
C ARG A 221 0.99 23.04 3.18
N GLU A 222 0.36 21.88 3.19
CA GLU A 222 -0.85 21.69 3.98
C GLU A 222 -1.12 20.24 4.36
N PHE A 223 -2.00 20.09 5.34
CA PHE A 223 -2.65 18.83 5.66
C PHE A 223 -4.03 18.81 5.00
N ILE A 224 -4.28 17.81 4.16
CA ILE A 224 -5.61 17.53 3.63
C ILE A 224 -6.20 16.36 4.42
N LEU A 225 -7.24 16.60 5.21
CA LEU A 225 -7.93 15.55 5.96
C LEU A 225 -8.61 14.56 5.01
N ILE A 226 -8.21 13.30 5.08
CA ILE A 226 -8.71 12.20 4.23
C ILE A 226 -9.43 11.10 5.04
N GLY A 227 -9.31 11.11 6.37
CA GLY A 227 -10.03 10.20 7.26
C GLY A 227 -9.78 10.50 8.72
N ALA A 228 -10.56 9.90 9.60
CA ALA A 228 -10.37 10.00 11.03
C ALA A 228 -10.96 8.78 11.72
N PHE A 229 -10.34 8.34 12.81
CA PHE A 229 -10.87 7.26 13.62
C PHE A 229 -10.88 7.62 15.10
N ASN A 230 -11.88 7.12 15.81
CA ASN A 230 -11.85 7.09 17.26
C ASN A 230 -11.06 5.85 17.72
N ARG A 231 -9.97 6.05 18.47
CA ARG A 231 -9.12 4.91 18.90
C ARG A 231 -9.70 4.09 20.06
N VAL A 232 -10.81 4.53 20.66
CA VAL A 232 -11.47 3.84 21.78
C VAL A 232 -12.67 3.04 21.26
N THR A 233 -13.54 3.68 20.48
CA THR A 233 -14.74 3.04 19.92
C THR A 233 -14.47 2.34 18.60
N PHE A 234 -13.30 2.59 17.98
CA PHE A 234 -12.94 2.14 16.63
C PHE A 234 -13.85 2.67 15.51
N GLU A 235 -14.63 3.70 15.80
CA GLU A 235 -15.49 4.37 14.83
C GLU A 235 -14.64 5.00 13.71
N ASP A 236 -14.97 4.64 12.47
CA ASP A 236 -14.48 5.26 11.23
C ASP A 236 -15.41 6.43 10.89
N TYR A 237 -14.95 7.66 11.10
CA TYR A 237 -15.78 8.86 10.93
C TYR A 237 -16.15 9.06 9.46
N ASP A 238 -17.44 9.29 9.20
CA ASP A 238 -17.93 9.60 7.86
C ASP A 238 -17.47 10.97 7.36
N TYR A 239 -17.77 11.26 6.09
CA TYR A 239 -17.36 12.50 5.43
C TYR A 239 -17.93 13.76 6.11
N GLU A 240 -19.15 13.72 6.65
CA GLU A 240 -19.74 14.88 7.32
C GLU A 240 -18.99 15.22 8.61
N HIS A 241 -18.57 14.21 9.35
CA HIS A 241 -17.68 14.37 10.51
C HIS A 241 -16.32 14.92 10.09
N LEU A 242 -15.73 14.44 8.99
CA LEU A 242 -14.47 15.00 8.47
C LEU A 242 -14.61 16.49 8.13
N GLN A 243 -15.71 16.91 7.49
CA GLN A 243 -15.97 18.33 7.21
C GLN A 243 -16.09 19.17 8.49
N LYS A 244 -16.76 18.64 9.52
CA LYS A 244 -16.87 19.31 10.83
C LYS A 244 -15.49 19.42 11.51
N PHE A 245 -14.67 18.38 11.48
CA PHE A 245 -13.33 18.38 12.04
C PHE A 245 -12.40 19.36 11.30
N ALA A 246 -12.38 19.29 9.97
CA ALA A 246 -11.59 20.19 9.13
C ALA A 246 -11.94 21.67 9.38
N ARG A 247 -13.24 22.00 9.48
CA ARG A 247 -13.70 23.34 9.83
C ARG A 247 -13.27 23.76 11.24
N ALA A 248 -13.41 22.88 12.23
CA ALA A 248 -13.05 23.19 13.61
C ALA A 248 -11.54 23.43 13.80
N LEU A 249 -10.72 22.73 13.00
CA LEU A 249 -9.26 22.84 13.05
C LEU A 249 -8.71 23.88 12.08
N GLY A 250 -9.50 24.25 11.06
CA GLY A 250 -9.09 25.10 9.94
C GLY A 250 -7.99 24.46 9.09
N ILE A 251 -8.20 23.20 8.74
CA ILE A 251 -7.41 22.45 7.73
C ILE A 251 -8.31 22.09 6.55
N ALA A 252 -7.71 21.73 5.41
CA ALA A 252 -8.47 21.24 4.27
C ALA A 252 -9.07 19.85 4.55
N VAL A 253 -10.15 19.52 3.86
CA VAL A 253 -10.71 18.17 3.75
C VAL A 253 -10.74 17.78 2.28
N THR A 254 -10.48 16.51 1.99
CA THR A 254 -10.51 16.00 0.61
C THR A 254 -11.87 16.23 -0.04
N GLU A 255 -11.88 16.43 -1.36
CA GLU A 255 -13.08 16.68 -2.13
C GLU A 255 -13.89 15.39 -2.33
N ARG A 256 -15.21 15.46 -2.10
CA ARG A 256 -16.17 14.38 -2.37
C ARG A 256 -16.78 14.51 -3.75
N LEU A 257 -16.86 13.40 -4.48
CA LEU A 257 -17.53 13.30 -5.77
C LEU A 257 -19.02 13.00 -5.54
N THR A 258 -19.90 13.83 -6.07
CA THR A 258 -21.36 13.72 -5.91
C THR A 258 -22.04 13.30 -7.21
N GLY A 259 -23.12 12.51 -7.11
CA GLY A 259 -23.98 12.17 -8.25
C GLY A 259 -23.37 11.18 -9.25
N LYS A 260 -22.36 10.41 -8.84
CA LYS A 260 -21.70 9.38 -9.67
C LYS A 260 -22.04 7.99 -9.15
N SER A 261 -22.49 7.10 -10.03
CA SER A 261 -22.61 5.67 -9.74
C SER A 261 -21.23 4.99 -9.70
N LEU A 262 -21.15 3.76 -9.17
CA LEU A 262 -19.91 2.97 -9.25
C LEU A 262 -19.45 2.75 -10.71
N ALA A 263 -20.40 2.56 -11.63
CA ALA A 263 -20.12 2.42 -13.05
C ALA A 263 -19.52 3.72 -13.63
N ASP A 264 -20.07 4.89 -13.27
CA ASP A 264 -19.51 6.18 -13.70
C ASP A 264 -18.11 6.40 -13.15
N LEU A 265 -17.87 6.06 -11.87
CA LEU A 265 -16.56 6.17 -11.25
C LEU A 265 -15.55 5.23 -11.91
N ALA A 266 -15.94 3.99 -12.21
CA ALA A 266 -15.12 3.01 -12.90
C ALA A 266 -14.78 3.43 -14.33
N ALA A 267 -15.73 4.04 -15.06
CA ALA A 267 -15.48 4.60 -16.38
C ALA A 267 -14.53 5.81 -16.32
N MET A 268 -14.77 6.72 -15.37
CA MET A 268 -13.99 7.94 -15.19
C MET A 268 -12.51 7.63 -14.90
N VAL A 269 -12.20 6.62 -14.08
CA VAL A 269 -10.79 6.25 -13.80
C VAL A 269 -10.07 5.60 -14.97
N LYS A 270 -10.77 5.14 -16.01
CA LYS A 270 -10.15 4.64 -17.24
C LYS A 270 -9.73 5.77 -18.19
N GLU A 271 -10.16 7.00 -17.95
CA GLU A 271 -9.80 8.13 -18.79
C GLU A 271 -8.30 8.47 -18.64
N THR A 272 -7.58 8.47 -19.77
CA THR A 272 -6.13 8.70 -19.83
C THR A 272 -5.74 10.17 -19.74
N LYS A 273 -6.70 11.10 -19.90
CA LYS A 273 -6.48 12.55 -19.86
C LYS A 273 -6.08 13.07 -18.48
N TYR A 274 -6.40 12.33 -17.41
CA TYR A 274 -6.09 12.73 -16.03
C TYR A 274 -4.66 12.31 -15.65
N LEU A 275 -3.70 13.20 -15.94
CA LEU A 275 -2.28 13.00 -15.63
C LEU A 275 -1.88 13.56 -14.25
N ASN A 276 -2.53 14.63 -13.80
CA ASN A 276 -2.24 15.33 -12.54
C ASN A 276 -3.27 15.05 -11.44
N LEU A 277 -3.88 13.86 -11.47
CA LEU A 277 -4.79 13.36 -10.44
C LEU A 277 -4.49 11.88 -10.24
N GLU A 278 -4.24 11.43 -9.02
CA GLU A 278 -3.93 10.01 -8.80
C GLU A 278 -5.15 9.12 -8.98
N GLY A 279 -6.29 9.52 -8.43
CA GLY A 279 -7.46 8.65 -8.44
C GLY A 279 -8.53 9.07 -7.46
N ILE A 280 -9.27 8.08 -7.00
CA ILE A 280 -10.34 8.20 -6.02
C ILE A 280 -10.22 7.10 -4.96
N VAL A 281 -10.75 7.38 -3.78
CA VAL A 281 -11.01 6.40 -2.73
C VAL A 281 -12.51 6.29 -2.55
N VAL A 282 -13.03 5.07 -2.67
CA VAL A 282 -14.43 4.74 -2.41
C VAL A 282 -14.51 4.07 -1.06
N ARG A 283 -15.38 4.57 -0.18
CA ARG A 283 -15.71 3.96 1.12
C ARG A 283 -17.19 3.62 1.14
N PHE A 284 -17.49 2.36 1.36
CA PHE A 284 -18.85 1.85 1.54
C PHE A 284 -19.27 1.90 3.01
N ASP A 285 -20.57 2.02 3.26
CA ASP A 285 -21.14 2.08 4.60
C ASP A 285 -20.93 0.80 5.42
N ASN A 286 -20.68 -0.32 4.72
CA ASN A 286 -20.30 -1.58 5.36
C ASN A 286 -18.81 -1.66 5.75
N GLY A 287 -18.03 -0.58 5.59
CA GLY A 287 -16.62 -0.50 5.96
C GLY A 287 -15.62 -0.73 4.83
N LEU A 288 -16.06 -1.36 3.71
CA LEU A 288 -15.18 -1.65 2.58
C LEU A 288 -14.61 -0.35 2.01
N ARG A 289 -13.28 -0.32 1.84
CA ARG A 289 -12.57 0.82 1.25
C ARG A 289 -11.74 0.36 0.07
N VAL A 290 -11.87 1.00 -1.08
CA VAL A 290 -11.17 0.63 -2.32
C VAL A 290 -10.58 1.87 -2.96
N LYS A 291 -9.35 1.77 -3.46
CA LYS A 291 -8.70 2.83 -4.23
C LYS A 291 -8.74 2.49 -5.72
N LEU A 292 -9.12 3.46 -6.54
CA LEU A 292 -9.08 3.37 -7.99
C LEU A 292 -8.17 4.48 -8.49
N LYS A 293 -7.24 4.17 -9.39
CA LYS A 293 -6.28 5.14 -9.93
C LYS A 293 -6.64 5.47 -11.37
N TYR A 294 -6.45 6.73 -11.76
CA TYR A 294 -6.63 7.14 -13.15
C TYR A 294 -5.60 6.46 -14.06
N ALA A 295 -6.04 5.98 -15.21
CA ALA A 295 -5.19 5.37 -16.23
C ALA A 295 -4.03 6.30 -16.65
N GLY A 296 -4.30 7.60 -16.78
CA GLY A 296 -3.27 8.60 -17.12
C GLY A 296 -2.15 8.68 -16.06
N TYR A 297 -2.53 8.75 -14.78
CA TYR A 297 -1.58 8.72 -13.67
C TYR A 297 -0.81 7.38 -13.59
N VAL A 298 -1.49 6.25 -13.79
CA VAL A 298 -0.82 4.94 -13.82
C VAL A 298 0.18 4.88 -14.98
N GLY A 299 -0.16 5.48 -16.12
CA GLY A 299 0.76 5.69 -17.24
C GLY A 299 2.03 6.42 -16.80
N LYS A 300 1.91 7.59 -16.17
CA LYS A 300 3.05 8.35 -15.62
C LYS A 300 3.88 7.56 -14.61
N MET A 301 3.24 6.79 -13.74
CA MET A 301 3.92 5.96 -12.74
C MET A 301 4.75 4.81 -13.37
N ILE A 302 4.37 4.38 -14.57
CA ILE A 302 4.97 3.24 -15.28
C ILE A 302 5.96 3.70 -16.34
N GLU A 303 5.76 4.87 -16.95
CA GLU A 303 6.57 5.44 -18.06
C GLU A 303 8.09 5.25 -17.84
N ASP A 304 8.62 5.69 -16.70
CA ASP A 304 10.06 5.58 -16.38
C ASP A 304 10.54 4.15 -16.02
N LYS A 305 9.61 3.21 -15.86
CA LYS A 305 9.89 1.82 -15.45
C LYS A 305 9.79 0.83 -16.60
N VAL A 306 9.28 1.24 -17.75
CA VAL A 306 9.11 0.34 -18.90
C VAL A 306 10.48 0.10 -19.54
N ASP A 307 11.16 -0.94 -19.09
CA ASP A 307 12.37 -1.48 -19.69
C ASP A 307 12.20 -2.98 -20.00
N TYR A 308 13.19 -3.58 -20.66
CA TYR A 308 13.20 -5.02 -20.95
C TYR A 308 13.06 -5.89 -19.70
N ARG A 309 13.66 -5.47 -18.57
CA ARG A 309 13.66 -6.24 -17.32
C ARG A 309 12.26 -6.28 -16.71
N TYR A 310 11.61 -5.14 -16.65
CA TYR A 310 10.25 -4.97 -16.19
C TYR A 310 9.29 -5.74 -17.08
N MET A 311 9.41 -5.64 -18.40
CA MET A 311 8.57 -6.40 -19.32
C MET A 311 8.74 -7.91 -19.19
N MET A 312 9.98 -8.42 -19.05
CA MET A 312 10.21 -9.84 -18.76
C MET A 312 9.50 -10.29 -17.48
N LEU A 313 9.57 -9.49 -16.40
CA LEU A 313 8.88 -9.80 -15.14
C LEU A 313 7.36 -9.80 -15.30
N ARG A 314 6.79 -8.88 -16.10
CA ARG A 314 5.35 -8.80 -16.39
C ARG A 314 4.84 -9.90 -17.31
N CYS A 315 5.70 -10.46 -18.16
CA CYS A 315 5.38 -11.67 -18.91
C CYS A 315 5.39 -12.91 -17.99
N LEU A 316 6.42 -13.04 -17.14
CA LEU A 316 6.56 -14.15 -16.19
C LEU A 316 5.38 -14.26 -15.22
N ASP A 317 4.86 -13.14 -14.73
CA ASP A 317 3.70 -13.11 -13.82
C ASP A 317 2.34 -13.07 -14.55
N GLY A 318 2.34 -13.10 -15.89
CA GLY A 318 1.13 -13.08 -16.72
C GLY A 318 0.37 -11.76 -16.74
N SER A 319 0.87 -10.70 -16.10
CA SER A 319 0.10 -9.44 -15.96
C SER A 319 0.27 -8.45 -17.11
N HIS A 320 1.20 -8.66 -18.05
CA HIS A 320 1.53 -7.69 -19.11
C HIS A 320 0.30 -7.18 -19.90
N GLN A 321 -0.54 -8.05 -20.46
CA GLN A 321 -1.72 -7.62 -21.24
C GLN A 321 -2.68 -6.75 -20.41
N LYS A 322 -3.11 -7.26 -19.24
CA LYS A 322 -4.06 -6.56 -18.36
C LYS A 322 -3.52 -5.23 -17.86
N ARG A 323 -2.23 -5.16 -17.52
CA ARG A 323 -1.60 -3.97 -16.95
C ARG A 323 -1.49 -2.82 -17.95
N PHE A 324 -1.25 -3.13 -19.22
CA PHE A 324 -1.04 -2.11 -20.25
C PHE A 324 -2.32 -1.78 -21.04
N GLY A 325 -3.31 -2.67 -21.10
CA GLY A 325 -4.52 -2.48 -21.93
C GLY A 325 -5.33 -1.21 -21.66
N ASP A 326 -5.34 -0.71 -20.42
CA ASP A 326 -6.03 0.53 -20.04
C ASP A 326 -5.12 1.78 -20.05
N LEU A 327 -3.84 1.66 -20.42
CA LEU A 327 -2.88 2.78 -20.37
C LEU A 327 -2.90 3.62 -21.65
N PRO A 328 -2.27 4.83 -21.68
CA PRO A 328 -2.13 5.61 -22.91
C PRO A 328 -1.55 4.81 -24.09
N ALA A 329 -2.05 5.08 -25.31
CA ALA A 329 -1.68 4.33 -26.51
C ALA A 329 -0.16 4.28 -26.77
N GLU A 330 0.56 5.37 -26.51
CA GLU A 330 2.02 5.44 -26.65
C GLU A 330 2.73 4.41 -25.76
N LEU A 331 2.27 4.23 -24.52
CA LEU A 331 2.83 3.22 -23.60
C LEU A 331 2.44 1.80 -24.00
N GLN A 332 1.23 1.61 -24.56
CA GLN A 332 0.84 0.31 -25.13
C GLN A 332 1.77 -0.08 -26.28
N MET A 333 2.02 0.85 -27.20
CA MET A 333 2.92 0.64 -28.34
C MET A 333 4.35 0.38 -27.90
N LEU A 334 4.87 1.14 -26.93
CA LEU A 334 6.21 0.93 -26.37
C LEU A 334 6.33 -0.45 -25.71
N ALA A 335 5.36 -0.84 -24.88
CA ALA A 335 5.36 -2.13 -24.22
C ALA A 335 5.28 -3.29 -25.23
N GLN A 336 4.44 -3.16 -26.27
CA GLN A 336 4.34 -4.16 -27.32
C GLN A 336 5.65 -4.28 -28.11
N LYS A 337 6.27 -3.17 -28.48
CA LYS A 337 7.58 -3.16 -29.15
C LYS A 337 8.64 -3.92 -28.34
N ILE A 338 8.74 -3.65 -27.04
CA ILE A 338 9.69 -4.34 -26.16
C ILE A 338 9.36 -5.83 -26.06
N VAL A 339 8.08 -6.20 -25.98
CA VAL A 339 7.66 -7.61 -25.98
C VAL A 339 8.07 -8.27 -27.29
N ASP A 340 7.86 -7.64 -28.44
CA ASP A 340 8.24 -8.20 -29.74
C ASP A 340 9.76 -8.43 -29.84
N GLU A 341 10.56 -7.48 -29.37
CA GLU A 341 12.02 -7.61 -29.26
C GLU A 341 12.41 -8.76 -28.32
N LEU A 342 11.75 -8.90 -27.16
CA LEU A 342 11.99 -10.03 -26.25
C LEU A 342 11.63 -11.38 -26.91
N MET A 343 10.52 -11.44 -27.64
CA MET A 343 10.03 -12.65 -28.30
C MET A 343 10.88 -13.06 -29.51
N ALA A 344 11.61 -12.12 -30.12
CA ALA A 344 12.55 -12.41 -31.20
C ALA A 344 13.68 -13.38 -30.78
N VAL A 345 13.89 -13.61 -29.48
CA VAL A 345 14.78 -14.67 -28.97
C VAL A 345 14.44 -16.06 -29.53
N ARG A 346 13.17 -16.32 -29.90
CA ARG A 346 12.76 -17.57 -30.56
C ARG A 346 13.45 -17.80 -31.90
N GLN A 347 13.73 -16.71 -32.61
CA GLN A 347 14.35 -16.74 -33.95
C GLN A 347 15.88 -16.67 -33.91
N VAL A 348 16.47 -16.48 -32.72
CA VAL A 348 17.92 -16.43 -32.55
C VAL A 348 18.51 -17.81 -32.82
N GLN A 349 19.39 -17.87 -33.82
CA GLN A 349 20.13 -19.06 -34.20
C GLN A 349 21.18 -19.44 -33.16
N GLY A 350 21.46 -20.73 -33.05
CA GLY A 350 22.50 -21.27 -32.15
C GLY A 350 21.94 -21.94 -30.90
N ASP A 351 22.81 -22.07 -29.90
CA ASP A 351 22.54 -22.81 -28.68
C ASP A 351 21.78 -21.98 -27.63
N LYS A 352 21.54 -22.58 -26.46
CA LYS A 352 20.90 -21.90 -25.32
C LYS A 352 21.66 -20.63 -24.90
N LYS A 353 22.99 -20.64 -25.02
CA LYS A 353 23.86 -19.52 -24.63
C LYS A 353 23.70 -18.35 -25.59
N ALA A 354 23.58 -18.59 -26.89
CA ALA A 354 23.30 -17.54 -27.88
C ALA A 354 21.99 -16.80 -27.57
N ARG A 355 20.93 -17.54 -27.25
CA ARG A 355 19.61 -16.98 -26.88
C ARG A 355 19.65 -16.19 -25.57
N TRP A 356 20.36 -16.68 -24.57
CA TRP A 356 20.57 -15.92 -23.33
C TRP A 356 21.37 -14.63 -23.56
N ASN A 357 22.41 -14.69 -24.40
CA ASN A 357 23.21 -13.53 -24.73
C ASN A 357 22.41 -12.47 -25.49
N TYR A 358 21.50 -12.88 -26.39
CA TYR A 358 20.57 -11.96 -27.04
C TYR A 358 19.78 -11.14 -26.01
N LEU A 359 19.06 -11.81 -25.10
CA LEU A 359 18.26 -11.14 -24.06
C LEU A 359 19.11 -10.26 -23.13
N TYR A 360 20.29 -10.73 -22.77
CA TYR A 360 21.22 -10.02 -21.88
C TYR A 360 21.78 -8.74 -22.51
N ASN A 361 21.88 -8.71 -23.84
CA ASN A 361 22.46 -7.59 -24.58
C ASN A 361 21.42 -6.56 -25.06
N LEU A 362 20.12 -6.81 -24.84
CA LEU A 362 19.05 -5.84 -25.13
C LEU A 362 19.15 -4.59 -24.26
N VAL A 363 19.78 -4.69 -23.09
CA VAL A 363 20.03 -3.55 -22.20
C VAL A 363 21.45 -3.00 -22.38
N PRO A 364 21.67 -1.70 -22.05
CA PRO A 364 22.99 -1.09 -21.98
C PRO A 364 23.96 -1.84 -21.07
N GLU A 365 25.27 -1.68 -21.28
CA GLU A 365 26.29 -2.47 -20.58
C GLU A 365 26.27 -2.26 -19.05
N GLU A 366 26.01 -1.03 -18.61
CA GLU A 366 25.85 -0.63 -17.22
C GLU A 366 24.69 -1.34 -16.50
N GLU A 367 23.70 -1.85 -17.23
CA GLU A 367 22.53 -2.55 -16.68
C GLU A 367 22.69 -4.07 -16.61
N ARG A 368 23.78 -4.60 -17.17
CA ARG A 368 24.09 -6.03 -17.30
C ARG A 368 24.61 -6.62 -15.99
N THR A 369 23.72 -6.71 -15.02
CA THR A 369 24.00 -7.23 -13.68
C THR A 369 23.77 -8.75 -13.56
N PRO A 370 24.32 -9.42 -12.53
CA PRO A 370 23.98 -10.81 -12.22
C PRO A 370 22.47 -11.02 -11.98
N TYR A 371 21.80 -10.02 -11.42
CA TYR A 371 20.34 -10.03 -11.24
C TYR A 371 19.62 -10.04 -12.59
N HIS A 372 19.96 -9.13 -13.49
CA HIS A 372 19.39 -9.09 -14.83
C HIS A 372 19.62 -10.40 -15.59
N LYS A 373 20.84 -10.95 -15.54
CA LYS A 373 21.17 -12.28 -16.09
C LYS A 373 20.25 -13.38 -15.55
N GLY A 374 19.93 -13.34 -14.25
CA GLY A 374 18.98 -14.25 -13.62
C GLY A 374 17.57 -14.13 -14.19
N ILE A 375 17.10 -12.90 -14.45
CA ILE A 375 15.79 -12.66 -15.07
C ILE A 375 15.75 -13.16 -16.52
N CYS A 376 16.76 -12.88 -17.35
CA CYS A 376 16.82 -13.38 -18.73
C CYS A 376 16.71 -14.91 -18.80
N ARG A 377 17.41 -15.61 -17.89
CA ARG A 377 17.35 -17.07 -17.81
C ARG A 377 15.97 -17.59 -17.44
N LYS A 378 15.31 -16.96 -16.46
CA LYS A 378 13.94 -17.30 -16.05
C LYS A 378 12.94 -17.05 -17.17
N PHE A 379 13.04 -15.90 -17.83
CA PHE A 379 12.19 -15.54 -18.97
C PHE A 379 12.33 -16.55 -20.11
N TYR A 380 13.56 -16.90 -20.49
CA TYR A 380 13.78 -17.90 -21.54
C TYR A 380 13.24 -19.29 -21.16
N ALA A 381 13.45 -19.73 -19.91
CA ALA A 381 12.90 -21.00 -19.44
C ALA A 381 11.36 -21.01 -19.51
N TRP A 382 10.73 -19.96 -19.01
CA TRP A 382 9.28 -19.76 -19.13
C TRP A 382 8.81 -19.79 -20.58
N LEU A 383 9.55 -19.16 -21.50
CA LEU A 383 9.20 -19.13 -22.92
C LEU A 383 9.17 -20.52 -23.55
N VAL A 384 10.18 -21.34 -23.24
CA VAL A 384 10.24 -22.75 -23.69
C VAL A 384 9.04 -23.53 -23.15
N GLU A 385 8.70 -23.36 -21.87
CA GLU A 385 7.52 -24.01 -21.29
C GLU A 385 6.20 -23.57 -21.96
N GLN A 386 6.08 -22.31 -22.40
CA GLN A 386 4.89 -21.86 -23.15
C GLN A 386 4.82 -22.50 -24.54
N ASP A 387 5.95 -22.56 -25.24
CA ASP A 387 6.03 -23.13 -26.59
C ASP A 387 5.70 -24.65 -26.55
N GLU A 388 6.18 -25.38 -25.53
CA GLU A 388 5.85 -26.80 -25.31
C GLU A 388 4.35 -27.01 -25.03
N LYS A 389 3.74 -26.15 -24.20
CA LYS A 389 2.29 -26.22 -23.91
C LYS A 389 1.46 -25.95 -25.16
N GLN A 390 1.85 -24.97 -25.97
CA GLN A 390 1.14 -24.64 -27.20
C GLN A 390 1.22 -25.81 -28.20
N ALA A 391 2.41 -26.39 -28.40
CA ALA A 391 2.58 -27.55 -29.27
C ALA A 391 1.76 -28.77 -28.80
N ALA A 392 1.69 -29.01 -27.49
CA ALA A 392 0.87 -30.08 -26.92
C ALA A 392 -0.64 -29.84 -27.16
N GLN A 393 -1.11 -28.61 -27.05
CA GLN A 393 -2.50 -28.24 -27.34
C GLN A 393 -2.85 -28.42 -28.81
N GLU A 394 -1.99 -27.97 -29.73
CA GLU A 394 -2.18 -28.14 -31.18
C GLU A 394 -2.17 -29.62 -31.60
N THR A 395 -1.35 -30.45 -30.95
CA THR A 395 -1.33 -31.91 -31.17
C THR A 395 -2.63 -32.57 -30.65
N SER A 396 -3.16 -32.10 -29.51
CA SER A 396 -4.42 -32.62 -28.96
C SER A 396 -5.67 -32.18 -29.74
N ALA A 397 -5.66 -30.97 -30.30
CA ALA A 397 -6.75 -30.43 -31.12
C ALA A 397 -6.77 -31.00 -32.54
N SER A 398 -5.66 -31.54 -33.03
CA SER A 398 -5.60 -32.26 -34.31
C SER A 398 -5.91 -33.77 -34.18
N ALA A 399 -5.96 -34.29 -32.95
CA ALA A 399 -6.32 -35.68 -32.63
C ALA A 399 -7.78 -35.85 -32.18
N ALA A 400 -8.52 -34.76 -31.97
CA ALA A 400 -9.96 -34.71 -31.70
C ALA A 400 -10.71 -34.25 -32.95
#